data_AF-A0A2P8A0P4-F1
#
_entry.id   AF-A0A2P8A0P4-F1
#
_cell.length_a   1.000
_cell.length_b   1.000
_cell.length_c   1.000
_cell.angle_alpha   90.00
_cell.angle_beta   90.00
_cell.angle_gamma   90.00
#
_symmetry.space_group_name_H-M   'P 1'
#
loop_
_entity.id
_entity.type
_entity.pdbx_description
1 polymer ?
#
loop_
_entity_poly.entity_id
_entity_poly.type
_entity_poly.pdbx_seq_one_letter_code
_entity_poly.pdbx_strand_id
1 'polypeptide(L)'
;MLLWVPEDAKQHMLPWLIQAQGTSSVTAGLAAEINQIVGLPKVFESSGDRSTLETKPRPFVFDEISAMRTGQRMQASGMSLQPGRKPKVFEGIEKNEKLRRIASSLEINVHSPPGQDTLAGLTSAISDLEKDCSVFAQDDRRLVLQKKDPVSPQHRDIFDENLYHPFPIPIPNRFADFMKLSKRQVEAEAAFASLSTTLSAQERGSIQSRLLDTAALVRDGIYSKATLEYKLWADRFRILFDEQRCLYLDPSVLAYDRRPYEILASKEEEFWPKIPMMLLEIDPLERNFASDITTKEQGSAIMRGLVKGLFFHRALSVWEALDHVAPGAGEDMYEAVPELRDPRLGGRLDPKDLKVYALSRALLEKLTVAYLEWPFRPSDFEMMQMGLVSPAAGLGMEGGKDEEEMDMIEEGEEKD
;
A
#
# COMPACT_ATOMS: atom_id res chain seq x y z
N MET A 1 14.14 21.79 -2.54
CA MET A 1 13.54 22.99 -1.89
C MET A 1 13.24 22.67 -0.44
N LEU A 2 13.46 23.59 0.49
CA LEU A 2 13.10 23.41 1.90
C LEU A 2 11.84 24.22 2.24
N LEU A 3 10.85 23.59 2.87
CA LEU A 3 9.58 24.23 3.20
C LEU A 3 9.11 23.84 4.60
N TRP A 4 8.82 24.84 5.44
CA TRP A 4 8.12 24.62 6.71
C TRP A 4 6.62 24.57 6.46
N VAL A 5 5.96 23.52 6.95
CA VAL A 5 4.51 23.36 6.89
C VAL A 5 3.97 22.91 8.25
N PRO A 6 2.69 23.21 8.56
CA PRO A 6 2.05 22.68 9.76
C PRO A 6 2.09 21.15 9.80
N GLU A 7 2.30 20.56 10.97
CA GLU A 7 2.31 19.09 11.12
C GLU A 7 0.93 18.48 10.79
N ASP A 8 -0.16 19.24 10.93
CA ASP A 8 -1.51 18.81 10.57
C ASP A 8 -1.64 18.48 9.06
N ALA A 9 -0.84 19.13 8.20
CA ALA A 9 -0.84 18.86 6.76
C ALA A 9 -0.13 17.54 6.39
N LYS A 10 0.48 16.85 7.37
CA LYS A 10 1.35 15.71 7.14
C LYS A 10 0.67 14.55 6.45
N GLN A 11 -0.55 14.21 6.81
CA GLN A 11 -1.23 13.05 6.21
C GLN A 11 -1.59 13.28 4.75
N HIS A 12 -1.86 14.51 4.35
CA HIS A 12 -2.17 14.85 2.95
C HIS A 12 -0.93 14.82 2.04
N MET A 13 0.29 14.93 2.60
CA MET A 13 1.54 14.95 1.83
C MET A 13 2.38 13.67 1.99
N LEU A 14 2.50 13.19 3.23
CA LEU A 14 3.34 12.07 3.66
C LEU A 14 2.52 11.10 4.53
N PRO A 15 1.49 10.44 3.95
CA PRO A 15 0.71 9.45 4.67
C PRO A 15 1.62 8.34 5.17
N TRP A 16 1.36 7.86 6.39
CA TRP A 16 2.11 6.77 7.01
C TRP A 16 1.38 5.42 6.96
N LEU A 17 0.14 5.41 6.45
CA LEU A 17 -0.64 4.22 6.15
C LEU A 17 -0.92 4.20 4.65
N ILE A 18 -0.90 3.02 4.03
CA ILE A 18 -1.26 2.93 2.60
C ILE A 18 -2.69 3.40 2.35
N GLN A 19 -3.62 3.11 3.27
CA GLN A 19 -5.03 3.50 3.13
C GLN A 19 -5.27 5.01 3.21
N ALA A 20 -4.35 5.75 3.81
CA ALA A 20 -4.40 7.20 3.93
C ALA A 20 -3.84 7.89 2.67
N GLN A 21 -3.32 7.14 1.69
CA GLN A 21 -2.97 7.72 0.40
C GLN A 21 -4.22 8.28 -0.28
N GLY A 22 -4.12 9.53 -0.69
CA GLY A 22 -5.13 10.25 -1.45
C GLY A 22 -4.54 10.92 -2.68
N THR A 23 -5.41 11.60 -3.43
CA THR A 23 -5.06 12.31 -4.65
C THR A 23 -3.87 13.26 -4.45
N SER A 24 -3.88 14.05 -3.37
CA SER A 24 -2.85 15.04 -3.07
C SER A 24 -1.48 14.41 -2.81
N SER A 25 -1.39 13.43 -1.91
CA SER A 25 -0.12 12.76 -1.58
C SER A 25 0.48 12.04 -2.77
N VAL A 26 -0.37 11.40 -3.59
CA VAL A 26 0.07 10.58 -4.72
C VAL A 26 0.50 11.45 -5.89
N THR A 27 -0.27 12.51 -6.20
CA THR A 27 0.10 13.50 -7.22
C THR A 27 1.42 14.18 -6.85
N ALA A 28 1.59 14.55 -5.57
CA ALA A 28 2.84 15.12 -5.08
C ALA A 28 4.01 14.13 -5.24
N GLY A 29 3.81 12.85 -4.91
CA GLY A 29 4.83 11.80 -5.07
C GLY A 29 5.20 11.47 -6.52
N LEU A 30 4.30 11.73 -7.49
CA LEU A 30 4.59 11.66 -8.93
C LEU A 30 5.39 12.88 -9.43
N ALA A 31 5.23 14.03 -8.77
CA ALA A 31 5.87 15.28 -9.17
C ALA A 31 7.23 15.53 -8.48
N ALA A 32 7.43 15.02 -7.27
CA ALA A 32 8.63 15.27 -6.45
C ALA A 32 8.93 14.11 -5.49
N GLU A 33 10.20 13.98 -5.09
CA GLU A 33 10.55 13.29 -3.85
C GLU A 33 10.33 14.25 -2.68
N ILE A 34 9.58 13.80 -1.67
CA ILE A 34 9.27 14.60 -0.49
C ILE A 34 9.76 13.84 0.73
N ASN A 35 10.67 14.44 1.49
CA ASN A 35 11.23 13.89 2.72
C ASN A 35 10.97 14.84 3.89
N GLN A 36 10.57 14.27 5.03
CA GLN A 36 10.50 15.04 6.27
C GLN A 36 11.88 15.05 6.95
N ILE A 37 12.47 16.22 7.14
CA ILE A 37 13.76 16.39 7.83
C ILE A 37 13.55 16.57 9.32
N VAL A 38 12.60 17.43 9.69
CA VAL A 38 12.30 17.80 11.07
C VAL A 38 10.80 17.66 11.31
N GLY A 39 10.42 17.21 12.49
CA GLY A 39 9.03 17.27 12.94
C GLY A 39 8.85 16.74 14.34
N LEU A 40 7.63 16.87 14.85
CA LEU A 40 7.34 16.39 16.19
C LEU A 40 7.40 14.86 16.25
N PRO A 41 7.95 14.30 17.34
CA PRO A 41 7.82 12.87 17.60
C PRO A 41 6.34 12.48 17.59
N LYS A 42 6.01 11.40 16.90
CA LYS A 42 4.64 10.88 16.91
C LYS A 42 4.25 10.48 18.33
N VAL A 43 3.18 11.08 18.85
CA VAL A 43 2.51 10.63 20.07
C VAL A 43 1.11 10.22 19.64
N PHE A 44 0.85 8.91 19.63
CA PHE A 44 -0.51 8.41 19.44
C PHE A 44 -1.19 8.43 20.81
N GLU A 45 -2.01 9.44 21.04
CA GLU A 45 -2.94 9.39 22.16
C GLU A 45 -4.00 8.34 21.85
N SER A 46 -4.16 7.38 22.77
CA SER A 46 -5.30 6.44 22.73
C SER A 46 -6.56 7.19 23.19
N SER A 47 -6.89 8.32 22.57
CA SER A 47 -8.14 9.02 22.82
C SER A 47 -9.28 8.14 22.29
N GLY A 48 -10.30 7.93 23.11
CA GLY A 48 -11.46 7.09 22.78
C GLY A 48 -12.36 7.63 21.66
N ASP A 49 -11.92 8.64 20.94
CA ASP A 49 -12.61 9.21 19.79
C ASP A 49 -12.44 8.31 18.54
N ARG A 50 -13.42 8.40 17.63
CA ARG A 50 -13.35 7.71 16.33
C ARG A 50 -12.14 8.25 15.56
N SER A 51 -11.07 7.44 15.45
CA SER A 51 -9.91 7.80 14.63
C SER A 51 -10.29 7.86 13.15
N THR A 52 -10.04 8.99 12.52
CA THR A 52 -9.98 9.14 11.06
C THR A 52 -8.77 8.38 10.52
N LEU A 53 -8.70 8.09 9.22
CA LEU A 53 -7.51 7.47 8.63
C LEU A 53 -6.23 8.28 8.88
N GLU A 54 -6.38 9.59 9.02
CA GLU A 54 -5.30 10.54 9.28
C GLU A 54 -4.76 10.47 10.71
N THR A 55 -5.64 10.18 11.67
CA THR A 55 -5.27 10.03 13.09
C THR A 55 -5.03 8.58 13.46
N LYS A 56 -5.29 7.65 12.54
CA LYS A 56 -5.16 6.21 12.78
C LYS A 56 -3.68 5.82 12.89
N PRO A 57 -3.29 5.18 14.00
CA PRO A 57 -1.94 4.69 14.17
C PRO A 57 -1.62 3.59 13.15
N ARG A 58 -0.36 3.53 12.71
CA ARG A 58 0.21 2.38 12.01
C ARG A 58 0.56 1.28 13.03
N PRO A 59 0.46 -0.02 12.69
CA PRO A 59 0.99 -1.07 13.54
C PRO A 59 2.44 -0.76 13.96
N PHE A 60 2.72 -0.78 15.26
CA PHE A 60 4.01 -0.33 15.81
C PHE A 60 5.20 -1.07 15.20
N VAL A 61 5.07 -2.37 14.94
CA VAL A 61 6.13 -3.13 14.30
C VAL A 61 6.50 -2.58 12.91
N PHE A 62 5.54 -2.11 12.12
CA PHE A 62 5.84 -1.61 10.77
C PHE A 62 6.59 -0.29 10.85
N ASP A 63 6.27 0.55 11.83
CA ASP A 63 7.03 1.76 12.12
C ASP A 63 8.46 1.45 12.59
N GLU A 64 8.62 0.47 13.49
CA GLU A 64 9.93 -0.02 13.94
C GLU A 64 10.75 -0.62 12.78
N ILE A 65 10.16 -1.46 11.94
CA ILE A 65 10.84 -2.05 10.77
C ILE A 65 11.25 -0.95 9.78
N SER A 66 10.37 0.03 9.54
CA SER A 66 10.65 1.19 8.69
C SER A 66 11.82 2.03 9.24
N ALA A 67 11.83 2.31 10.54
CA ALA A 67 12.93 3.00 11.23
C ALA A 67 14.24 2.20 11.20
N MET A 68 14.18 0.88 11.40
CA MET A 68 15.35 0.01 11.32
C MET A 68 15.96 0.03 9.91
N ARG A 69 15.15 -0.10 8.85
CA ARG A 69 15.62 -0.05 7.45
C ARG A 69 16.18 1.32 7.09
N THR A 70 15.55 2.40 7.57
CA THR A 70 16.08 3.76 7.43
C THR A 70 17.43 3.90 8.11
N GLY A 71 17.59 3.38 9.32
CA GLY A 71 18.87 3.39 10.03
C GLY A 71 19.98 2.65 9.30
N GLN A 72 19.66 1.50 8.67
CA GLN A 72 20.62 0.79 7.81
C GLN A 72 21.07 1.64 6.62
N ARG A 73 20.15 2.36 5.96
CA ARG A 73 20.49 3.29 4.87
C ARG A 73 21.34 4.46 5.33
N MET A 74 21.03 5.04 6.49
CA MET A 74 21.83 6.10 7.11
C MET A 74 23.26 5.63 7.39
N GLN A 75 23.42 4.46 8.02
CA GLN A 75 24.74 3.88 8.29
C GLN A 75 25.52 3.61 7.01
N ALA A 76 24.89 3.03 5.99
CA ALA A 76 25.51 2.79 4.69
C ALA A 76 25.96 4.09 4.00
N SER A 77 25.26 5.19 4.25
CA SER A 77 25.57 6.53 3.72
C SER A 77 26.50 7.35 4.63
N GLY A 78 26.99 6.79 5.73
CA GLY A 78 27.83 7.49 6.71
C GLY A 78 27.11 8.59 7.49
N MET A 79 25.78 8.58 7.53
CA MET A 79 24.96 9.54 8.28
C MET A 79 24.73 9.07 9.72
N SER A 80 24.65 10.03 10.65
CA SER A 80 24.30 9.77 12.06
C SER A 80 23.33 10.81 12.59
N LEU A 81 22.47 10.40 13.52
CA LEU A 81 21.53 11.30 14.19
C LEU A 81 22.24 12.18 15.22
N GLN A 82 21.89 13.46 15.25
CA GLN A 82 22.46 14.40 16.20
C GLN A 82 22.01 14.09 17.65
N PRO A 83 22.92 14.15 18.64
CA PRO A 83 22.57 13.97 20.05
C PRO A 83 21.43 14.92 20.47
N GLY A 84 20.42 14.39 21.17
CA GLY A 84 19.26 15.18 21.65
C GLY A 84 18.16 15.43 20.61
N ARG A 85 18.36 15.05 19.34
CA ARG A 85 17.34 15.09 18.26
C ARG A 85 16.87 13.72 17.81
N LYS A 86 17.31 12.68 18.50
CA LYS A 86 17.02 11.28 18.18
C LYS A 86 15.57 10.93 18.57
N PRO A 87 14.75 10.41 17.65
CA PRO A 87 13.43 9.88 18.01
C PRO A 87 13.54 8.67 18.93
N LYS A 88 12.57 8.52 19.85
CA LYS A 88 12.51 7.39 20.78
C LYS A 88 12.50 6.03 20.07
N VAL A 89 11.79 5.92 18.94
CA VAL A 89 11.74 4.68 18.14
C VAL A 89 13.12 4.21 17.69
N PHE A 90 14.09 5.12 17.54
CA PHE A 90 15.43 4.80 17.08
C PHE A 90 16.38 4.41 18.25
N GLU A 91 15.96 4.53 19.50
CA GLU A 91 16.75 4.15 20.66
C GLU A 91 16.90 2.62 20.75
N GLY A 92 18.13 2.13 20.63
CA GLY A 92 18.42 0.69 20.71
C GLY A 92 17.96 -0.15 19.51
N ILE A 93 17.22 0.42 18.55
CA ILE A 93 16.63 -0.32 17.42
C ILE A 93 17.67 -1.07 16.59
N GLU A 94 18.84 -0.47 16.39
CA GLU A 94 19.94 -1.05 15.63
C GLU A 94 20.45 -2.35 16.24
N LYS A 95 20.32 -2.55 17.56
CA LYS A 95 20.78 -3.73 18.29
C LYS A 95 19.65 -4.70 18.63
N ASN A 96 18.43 -4.43 18.17
CA ASN A 96 17.25 -5.22 18.52
C ASN A 96 17.19 -6.51 17.68
N GLU A 97 17.80 -7.60 18.17
CA GLU A 97 17.79 -8.91 17.51
C GLU A 97 16.37 -9.48 17.33
N LYS A 98 15.47 -9.22 18.29
CA LYS A 98 14.08 -9.63 18.22
C LYS A 98 13.38 -8.99 17.01
N LEU A 99 13.56 -7.68 16.84
CA LEU A 99 13.00 -6.95 15.70
C LEU A 99 13.56 -7.46 14.37
N ARG A 100 14.85 -7.78 14.29
CA ARG A 100 15.45 -8.36 13.07
C ARG A 100 14.84 -9.72 12.72
N ARG A 101 14.61 -10.58 13.72
CA ARG A 101 13.94 -11.88 13.51
C ARG A 101 12.51 -11.68 13.00
N ILE A 102 11.76 -10.77 13.62
CA ILE A 102 10.40 -10.42 13.19
C ILE A 102 10.41 -9.88 11.76
N ALA A 103 11.30 -8.94 11.46
CA ALA A 103 11.42 -8.34 10.13
C ALA A 103 11.73 -9.40 9.06
N SER A 104 12.57 -10.38 9.34
CA SER A 104 12.84 -11.49 8.43
C SER A 104 11.63 -12.42 8.27
N SER A 105 10.86 -12.65 9.33
CA SER A 105 9.65 -13.48 9.28
C SER A 105 8.53 -12.85 8.43
N LEU A 106 8.37 -11.52 8.55
CA LEU A 106 7.37 -10.74 7.82
C LEU A 106 7.79 -10.37 6.39
N GLU A 107 9.06 -10.53 6.03
CA GLU A 107 9.53 -10.24 4.67
C GLU A 107 8.80 -11.11 3.64
N ILE A 108 8.36 -10.50 2.54
CA ILE A 108 7.76 -11.21 1.40
C ILE A 108 8.81 -11.21 0.29
N ASN A 109 9.43 -12.36 0.04
CA ASN A 109 10.57 -12.43 -0.88
C ASN A 109 10.09 -12.58 -2.32
N VAL A 110 9.95 -11.46 -3.03
CA VAL A 110 9.49 -11.45 -4.43
C VAL A 110 10.64 -11.67 -5.44
N HIS A 111 11.89 -11.39 -5.09
CA HIS A 111 13.00 -11.49 -6.03
C HIS A 111 13.60 -12.90 -6.10
N SER A 112 13.68 -13.59 -4.97
CA SER A 112 14.23 -14.95 -4.87
C SER A 112 13.37 -15.79 -3.91
N PRO A 113 12.13 -16.13 -4.28
CA PRO A 113 11.24 -16.92 -3.43
C PRO A 113 11.89 -18.27 -3.04
N PRO A 114 11.97 -18.61 -1.74
CA PRO A 114 12.71 -19.79 -1.29
C PRO A 114 12.19 -21.10 -1.89
N GLY A 115 13.08 -21.84 -2.58
CA GLY A 115 12.78 -23.16 -3.15
C GLY A 115 11.86 -23.15 -4.38
N GLN A 116 11.65 -21.99 -5.00
CA GLN A 116 10.77 -21.83 -6.17
C GLN A 116 11.52 -21.28 -7.40
N ASP A 117 12.84 -21.39 -7.39
CA ASP A 117 13.76 -20.99 -8.46
C ASP A 117 13.69 -21.90 -9.70
N THR A 118 13.07 -23.08 -9.57
CA THR A 118 12.87 -24.06 -10.65
C THR A 118 11.39 -24.36 -10.86
N LEU A 119 11.03 -24.80 -12.07
CA LEU A 119 9.66 -25.24 -12.38
C LEU A 119 9.18 -26.34 -11.43
N ALA A 120 10.06 -27.30 -11.09
CA ALA A 120 9.73 -28.38 -10.15
C ALA A 120 9.45 -27.83 -8.74
N GLY A 121 10.29 -26.92 -8.26
CA GLY A 121 10.12 -26.25 -6.98
C GLY A 121 8.81 -25.44 -6.91
N LEU A 122 8.56 -24.61 -7.93
CA LEU A 122 7.32 -23.84 -8.05
C LEU A 122 6.09 -24.75 -8.10
N THR A 123 6.13 -25.82 -8.90
CA THR A 123 4.99 -26.75 -9.02
C THR A 123 4.68 -27.43 -7.68
N SER A 124 5.71 -27.84 -6.93
CA SER A 124 5.56 -28.39 -5.59
C SER A 124 4.97 -27.38 -4.61
N ALA A 125 5.48 -26.14 -4.62
CA ALA A 125 5.00 -25.07 -3.76
C ALA A 125 3.52 -24.74 -4.02
N ILE A 126 3.12 -24.71 -5.30
CA ILE A 126 1.71 -24.51 -5.69
C ILE A 126 0.85 -25.68 -5.23
N SER A 127 1.30 -26.93 -5.37
CA SER A 127 0.54 -28.08 -4.88
C SER A 127 0.32 -28.07 -3.37
N ASP A 128 1.34 -27.68 -2.60
CA ASP A 128 1.19 -27.48 -1.16
C ASP A 128 0.27 -26.28 -0.83
N LEU A 129 0.31 -25.23 -1.65
CA LEU A 129 -0.53 -24.05 -1.48
C LEU A 129 -2.00 -24.39 -1.77
N GLU A 130 -2.30 -25.08 -2.86
CA GLU A 130 -3.64 -25.57 -3.23
C GLU A 130 -4.29 -26.37 -2.10
N LYS A 131 -3.52 -27.30 -1.51
CA LYS A 131 -3.98 -28.10 -0.38
C LYS A 131 -4.35 -27.22 0.82
N ASP A 132 -3.46 -26.32 1.22
CA ASP A 132 -3.67 -25.50 2.41
C ASP A 132 -4.76 -24.44 2.20
N CYS A 133 -4.84 -23.84 1.01
CA CYS A 133 -5.89 -22.89 0.62
C CYS A 133 -7.26 -23.56 0.57
N SER A 134 -7.35 -24.79 0.06
CA SER A 134 -8.59 -25.56 0.07
C SER A 134 -9.06 -25.85 1.49
N VAL A 135 -8.15 -26.26 2.38
CA VAL A 135 -8.47 -26.45 3.81
C VAL A 135 -8.95 -25.14 4.44
N PHE A 136 -8.26 -24.03 4.20
CA PHE A 136 -8.66 -22.71 4.70
C PHE A 136 -10.06 -22.29 4.21
N ALA A 137 -10.33 -22.47 2.90
CA ALA A 137 -11.59 -22.07 2.30
C ALA A 137 -12.78 -22.96 2.71
N GLN A 138 -12.58 -24.26 2.91
CA GLN A 138 -13.67 -25.24 3.03
C GLN A 138 -13.88 -25.80 4.46
N ASP A 139 -12.84 -25.85 5.31
CA ASP A 139 -12.94 -26.49 6.64
C ASP A 139 -13.36 -25.50 7.73
N ASP A 140 -14.66 -25.17 7.74
CA ASP A 140 -15.26 -24.28 8.74
C ASP A 140 -15.08 -24.81 10.17
N ARG A 141 -15.10 -26.14 10.34
CA ARG A 141 -14.96 -26.78 11.66
C ARG A 141 -13.58 -26.53 12.24
N ARG A 142 -12.52 -26.72 11.45
CA ARG A 142 -11.14 -26.44 11.87
C ARG A 142 -10.96 -24.99 12.28
N LEU A 143 -11.48 -24.05 11.49
CA LEU A 143 -11.39 -22.62 11.79
C LEU A 143 -12.13 -22.27 13.09
N VAL A 144 -13.30 -22.86 13.35
CA VAL A 144 -14.05 -22.68 14.61
C VAL A 144 -13.25 -23.18 15.81
N LEU A 145 -12.60 -24.33 15.69
CA LEU A 145 -11.77 -24.91 16.76
C LEU A 145 -10.52 -24.04 17.03
N GLN A 146 -9.84 -23.57 15.99
CA GLN A 146 -8.65 -22.72 16.08
C GLN A 146 -8.85 -21.40 16.83
N LYS A 147 -10.10 -20.92 16.98
CA LYS A 147 -10.42 -19.72 17.79
C LYS A 147 -10.08 -19.91 19.26
N LYS A 148 -10.21 -21.14 19.78
CA LYS A 148 -9.99 -21.46 21.19
C LYS A 148 -8.56 -21.92 21.48
N ASP A 149 -7.82 -22.28 20.44
CA ASP A 149 -6.47 -22.75 20.57
C ASP A 149 -5.52 -21.56 20.80
N PRO A 150 -4.49 -21.72 21.64
CA PRO A 150 -3.41 -20.74 21.71
C PRO A 150 -2.75 -20.61 20.33
N VAL A 151 -2.06 -19.49 20.11
CA VAL A 151 -1.25 -19.33 18.90
C VAL A 151 -0.30 -20.51 18.78
N SER A 152 -0.40 -21.22 17.66
CA SER A 152 0.47 -22.37 17.41
C SER A 152 1.95 -21.91 17.34
N PRO A 153 2.91 -22.72 17.80
CA PRO A 153 4.34 -22.33 17.79
C PRO A 153 4.84 -21.88 16.41
N GLN A 154 4.31 -22.49 15.35
CA GLN A 154 4.60 -22.14 13.95
C GLN A 154 4.15 -20.72 13.54
N HIS A 155 3.19 -20.12 14.25
CA HIS A 155 2.68 -18.76 13.99
C HIS A 155 3.15 -17.76 15.06
N ARG A 156 3.99 -18.19 16.00
CA ARG A 156 4.36 -17.40 17.16
C ARG A 156 5.03 -16.08 16.78
N ASP A 157 5.87 -16.08 15.75
CA ASP A 157 6.52 -14.86 15.27
C ASP A 157 5.52 -13.85 14.65
N ILE A 158 4.33 -14.30 14.22
CA ILE A 158 3.25 -13.44 13.72
C ILE A 158 2.40 -12.86 14.88
N PHE A 159 2.43 -13.46 16.08
CA PHE A 159 1.57 -13.07 17.22
C PHE A 159 2.29 -12.88 18.54
N ASP A 160 3.56 -12.53 18.49
CA ASP A 160 4.16 -11.94 19.68
C ASP A 160 3.24 -10.79 20.17
N GLU A 161 2.98 -10.69 21.48
CA GLU A 161 1.70 -10.19 22.05
C GLU A 161 1.28 -8.77 21.62
N ASN A 162 2.14 -8.01 20.95
CA ASN A 162 1.84 -6.65 20.49
C ASN A 162 2.33 -6.34 19.07
N LEU A 163 2.58 -7.35 18.23
CA LEU A 163 3.15 -7.13 16.89
C LEU A 163 2.35 -6.11 16.06
N TYR A 164 1.02 -6.27 16.04
CA TYR A 164 0.14 -5.39 15.28
C TYR A 164 -0.54 -4.32 16.14
N HIS A 165 -0.12 -4.11 17.39
CA HIS A 165 -0.68 -3.05 18.22
C HIS A 165 -0.56 -1.69 17.51
N PRO A 166 -1.56 -0.82 17.57
CA PRO A 166 -2.80 -0.91 18.36
C PRO A 166 -3.96 -1.58 17.65
N PHE A 167 -3.74 -2.26 16.51
CA PHE A 167 -4.81 -3.00 15.85
C PHE A 167 -5.15 -4.24 16.69
N PRO A 168 -6.38 -4.33 17.23
CA PRO A 168 -6.79 -5.55 17.91
C PRO A 168 -6.88 -6.69 16.90
N ILE A 169 -6.22 -7.82 17.20
CA ILE A 169 -6.38 -9.06 16.44
C ILE A 169 -7.21 -10.03 17.29
N PRO A 170 -8.53 -10.13 17.05
CA PRO A 170 -9.41 -10.96 17.89
C PRO A 170 -9.29 -12.45 17.61
N ILE A 171 -8.69 -12.84 16.48
CA ILE A 171 -8.57 -14.24 16.08
C ILE A 171 -7.16 -14.52 15.54
N PRO A 172 -6.16 -14.66 16.44
CA PRO A 172 -4.77 -14.85 16.05
C PRO A 172 -4.57 -15.98 15.04
N ASN A 173 -4.88 -17.23 15.38
CA ASN A 173 -4.58 -18.36 14.49
C ASN A 173 -5.10 -18.20 13.04
N ARG A 174 -6.31 -17.66 12.86
CA ARG A 174 -6.88 -17.41 11.53
C ARG A 174 -6.19 -16.28 10.78
N PHE A 175 -5.83 -15.20 11.49
CA PHE A 175 -5.03 -14.15 10.91
C PHE A 175 -3.69 -14.68 10.42
N ALA A 176 -3.01 -15.57 11.16
CA ALA A 176 -1.72 -16.09 10.69
C ALA A 176 -1.89 -17.02 9.52
N ASP A 177 -2.91 -17.87 9.53
CA ASP A 177 -3.20 -18.73 8.38
C ASP A 177 -3.41 -17.84 7.14
N PHE A 178 -4.21 -16.78 7.24
CA PHE A 178 -4.39 -15.80 6.17
C PHE A 178 -3.07 -15.13 5.74
N MET A 179 -2.28 -14.58 6.68
CA MET A 179 -1.02 -13.90 6.38
C MET A 179 0.01 -14.84 5.74
N LYS A 180 0.10 -16.07 6.24
CA LYS A 180 1.00 -17.11 5.72
C LYS A 180 0.61 -17.53 4.32
N LEU A 181 -0.67 -17.79 4.06
CA LEU A 181 -1.16 -18.17 2.74
C LEU A 181 -1.01 -17.02 1.75
N SER A 182 -1.34 -15.80 2.15
CA SER A 182 -1.18 -14.61 1.32
C SER A 182 0.29 -14.35 0.97
N LYS A 183 1.21 -14.51 1.94
CA LYS A 183 2.66 -14.42 1.69
C LYS A 183 3.11 -15.47 0.66
N ARG A 184 2.77 -16.74 0.87
CA ARG A 184 3.12 -17.84 -0.05
C ARG A 184 2.54 -17.65 -1.44
N GLN A 185 1.31 -17.13 -1.53
CA GLN A 185 0.65 -16.80 -2.79
C GLN A 185 1.45 -15.74 -3.56
N VAL A 186 1.83 -14.63 -2.92
CA VAL A 186 2.64 -13.57 -3.57
C VAL A 186 4.02 -14.08 -3.97
N GLU A 187 4.66 -14.89 -3.14
CA GLU A 187 5.95 -15.53 -3.45
C GLU A 187 5.87 -16.45 -4.67
N ALA A 188 4.80 -17.25 -4.78
CA ALA A 188 4.56 -18.12 -5.93
C ALA A 188 4.22 -17.36 -7.21
N GLU A 189 3.42 -16.29 -7.10
CA GLU A 189 3.17 -15.36 -8.21
C GLU A 189 4.48 -14.72 -8.72
N ALA A 190 5.37 -14.32 -7.81
CA ALA A 190 6.66 -13.71 -8.17
C ALA A 190 7.65 -14.72 -8.80
N ALA A 191 7.67 -15.96 -8.30
CA ALA A 191 8.44 -17.04 -8.90
C ALA A 191 7.94 -17.37 -10.32
N PHE A 192 6.61 -17.42 -10.49
CA PHE A 192 5.98 -17.60 -11.79
C PHE A 192 6.35 -16.47 -12.77
N ALA A 193 6.27 -15.21 -12.34
CA ALA A 193 6.68 -14.07 -13.16
C ALA A 193 8.14 -14.19 -13.63
N SER A 194 9.03 -14.64 -12.75
CA SER A 194 10.46 -14.84 -13.05
C SER A 194 10.73 -15.98 -14.02
N LEU A 195 9.97 -17.08 -13.93
CA LEU A 195 10.12 -18.25 -14.80
C LEU A 195 9.36 -18.11 -16.13
N SER A 196 8.36 -17.23 -16.20
CA SER A 196 7.39 -17.12 -17.29
C SER A 196 8.04 -17.12 -18.70
N THR A 197 9.14 -16.39 -18.89
CA THR A 197 9.83 -16.28 -20.19
C THR A 197 10.48 -17.59 -20.66
N THR A 198 10.73 -18.52 -19.76
CA THR A 198 11.37 -19.83 -20.05
C THR A 198 10.36 -20.96 -20.25
N LEU A 199 9.10 -20.74 -19.89
CA LEU A 199 8.06 -21.76 -19.90
C LEU A 199 7.32 -21.81 -21.25
N SER A 200 6.92 -23.01 -21.65
CA SER A 200 6.02 -23.18 -22.81
C SER A 200 4.67 -22.51 -22.56
N ALA A 201 3.91 -22.19 -23.62
CA ALA A 201 2.59 -21.58 -23.49
C ALA A 201 1.61 -22.46 -22.67
N GLN A 202 1.71 -23.79 -22.80
CA GLN A 202 0.88 -24.73 -22.06
C GLN A 202 1.23 -24.74 -20.56
N GLU A 203 2.53 -24.78 -20.22
CA GLU A 203 2.97 -24.72 -18.82
C GLU A 203 2.58 -23.39 -18.18
N ARG A 204 2.76 -22.27 -18.89
CA ARG A 204 2.34 -20.94 -18.43
C ARG A 204 0.85 -20.90 -18.10
N GLY A 205 0.00 -21.33 -19.04
CA GLY A 205 -1.45 -21.32 -18.85
C GLY A 205 -1.88 -22.21 -17.68
N SER A 206 -1.26 -23.39 -17.53
CA SER A 206 -1.56 -24.30 -16.42
C SER A 206 -1.19 -23.72 -15.06
N ILE A 207 0.03 -23.18 -14.92
CA ILE A 207 0.49 -22.58 -13.66
C ILE A 207 -0.33 -21.34 -13.32
N GLN A 208 -0.57 -20.47 -14.30
CA GLN A 208 -1.36 -19.26 -14.12
C GLN A 208 -2.77 -19.59 -13.62
N SER A 209 -3.45 -20.56 -14.24
CA SER A 209 -4.79 -20.99 -13.81
C SER A 209 -4.78 -21.45 -12.35
N ARG A 210 -3.81 -22.28 -11.97
CA ARG A 210 -3.69 -22.79 -10.59
C ARG A 210 -3.45 -21.67 -9.57
N LEU A 211 -2.61 -20.71 -9.92
CA LEU A 211 -2.33 -19.55 -9.06
C LEU A 211 -3.54 -18.61 -8.92
N LEU A 212 -4.34 -18.44 -9.97
CA LEU A 212 -5.59 -17.69 -9.92
C LEU A 212 -6.62 -18.40 -9.04
N ASP A 213 -6.71 -19.73 -9.13
CA ASP A 213 -7.60 -20.54 -8.28
C ASP A 213 -7.20 -20.41 -6.80
N THR A 214 -5.90 -20.52 -6.47
CA THR A 214 -5.43 -20.35 -5.09
C THR A 214 -5.60 -18.92 -4.59
N ALA A 215 -5.35 -17.91 -5.43
CA ALA A 215 -5.60 -16.51 -5.09
C ALA A 215 -7.07 -16.28 -4.72
N ALA A 216 -8.01 -16.80 -5.53
CA ALA A 216 -9.43 -16.73 -5.25
C ALA A 216 -9.80 -17.44 -3.93
N LEU A 217 -9.23 -18.62 -3.66
CA LEU A 217 -9.47 -19.33 -2.40
C LEU A 217 -8.98 -18.56 -1.17
N VAL A 218 -7.82 -17.88 -1.25
CA VAL A 218 -7.32 -17.04 -0.14
C VAL A 218 -8.17 -15.78 0.01
N ARG A 219 -8.43 -15.06 -1.09
CA ARG A 219 -9.21 -13.82 -1.10
C ARG A 219 -10.63 -14.05 -0.62
N ASP A 220 -11.32 -15.05 -1.17
CA ASP A 220 -12.75 -15.26 -0.93
C ASP A 220 -12.98 -16.15 0.29
N GLY A 221 -12.02 -17.03 0.63
CA GLY A 221 -12.10 -17.93 1.78
C GLY A 221 -12.23 -17.22 3.12
N ILE A 222 -11.73 -15.99 3.24
CA ILE A 222 -11.91 -15.17 4.45
C ILE A 222 -13.34 -14.60 4.56
N TYR A 223 -14.02 -14.36 3.43
CA TYR A 223 -15.39 -13.81 3.38
C TYR A 223 -16.48 -14.87 3.30
N SER A 224 -16.16 -16.08 2.81
CA SER A 224 -17.11 -17.18 2.58
C SER A 224 -17.75 -17.72 3.86
N LYS A 225 -17.34 -17.23 5.02
CA LYS A 225 -17.78 -17.70 6.33
C LYS A 225 -19.04 -16.94 6.76
N ALA A 226 -20.08 -17.68 7.11
CA ALA A 226 -21.42 -17.15 7.40
C ALA A 226 -21.54 -16.34 8.71
N THR A 227 -20.45 -15.98 9.38
CA THR A 227 -20.50 -15.27 10.67
C THR A 227 -20.10 -13.81 10.52
N LEU A 228 -20.87 -12.92 11.16
CA LEU A 228 -20.65 -11.46 11.16
C LEU A 228 -19.21 -11.09 11.53
N GLU A 229 -18.61 -11.87 12.43
CA GLU A 229 -17.22 -11.74 12.86
C GLU A 229 -16.23 -11.74 11.66
N TYR A 230 -16.38 -12.62 10.67
CA TYR A 230 -15.46 -12.65 9.52
C TYR A 230 -15.62 -11.43 8.62
N LYS A 231 -16.86 -10.98 8.40
CA LYS A 231 -17.11 -9.76 7.62
C LYS A 231 -16.46 -8.54 8.26
N LEU A 232 -16.40 -8.48 9.60
CA LEU A 232 -15.81 -7.35 10.32
C LEU A 232 -14.26 -7.30 10.27
N TRP A 233 -13.59 -8.46 10.17
CA TRP A 233 -12.12 -8.53 10.27
C TRP A 233 -11.41 -8.84 8.96
N ALA A 234 -12.10 -9.39 7.96
CA ALA A 234 -11.53 -9.74 6.67
C ALA A 234 -10.80 -8.56 6.01
N ASP A 235 -11.47 -7.41 5.91
CA ASP A 235 -10.88 -6.22 5.32
C ASP A 235 -9.67 -5.74 6.10
N ARG A 236 -9.75 -5.74 7.44
CA ARG A 236 -8.61 -5.37 8.30
C ARG A 236 -7.42 -6.28 8.09
N PHE A 237 -7.64 -7.59 7.93
CA PHE A 237 -6.56 -8.54 7.69
C PHE A 237 -5.90 -8.30 6.33
N ARG A 238 -6.71 -8.07 5.29
CA ARG A 238 -6.21 -7.70 3.95
C ARG A 238 -5.41 -6.40 3.97
N ILE A 239 -5.90 -5.39 4.66
CA ILE A 239 -5.20 -4.11 4.82
C ILE A 239 -3.85 -4.31 5.48
N LEU A 240 -3.78 -5.10 6.56
CA LEU A 240 -2.51 -5.39 7.25
C LEU A 240 -1.53 -6.15 6.36
N PHE A 241 -2.04 -7.09 5.55
CA PHE A 241 -1.22 -7.80 4.56
C PHE A 241 -0.71 -6.86 3.46
N ASP A 242 -1.57 -6.00 2.92
CA ASP A 242 -1.16 -5.01 1.92
C ASP A 242 -0.14 -4.02 2.50
N GLU A 243 -0.30 -3.59 3.75
CA GLU A 243 0.64 -2.71 4.45
C GLU A 243 2.01 -3.38 4.60
N GLN A 244 2.03 -4.66 5.00
CA GLN A 244 3.25 -5.47 5.04
C GLN A 244 3.88 -5.56 3.63
N ARG A 245 3.12 -5.94 2.61
CA ARG A 245 3.62 -6.08 1.24
C ARG A 245 4.21 -4.77 0.73
N CYS A 246 3.49 -3.66 0.89
CA CYS A 246 3.91 -2.33 0.44
C CYS A 246 5.17 -1.83 1.14
N LEU A 247 5.34 -2.17 2.42
CA LEU A 247 6.57 -1.90 3.18
C LEU A 247 7.76 -2.64 2.57
N TYR A 248 7.61 -3.92 2.23
CA TYR A 248 8.71 -4.77 1.74
C TYR A 248 9.04 -4.62 0.26
N LEU A 249 8.20 -3.97 -0.54
CA LEU A 249 8.54 -3.62 -1.92
C LEU A 249 9.83 -2.77 -1.99
N ASP A 250 10.56 -2.92 -3.09
CA ASP A 250 11.75 -2.12 -3.39
C ASP A 250 11.56 -1.38 -4.74
N PRO A 251 11.31 -0.06 -4.72
CA PRO A 251 11.20 0.80 -3.54
C PRO A 251 9.81 0.68 -2.86
N SER A 252 9.73 0.92 -1.55
CA SER A 252 8.48 0.83 -0.77
C SER A 252 7.41 1.81 -1.29
N VAL A 253 6.13 1.49 -1.14
CA VAL A 253 5.06 2.35 -1.70
C VAL A 253 5.04 3.73 -1.05
N LEU A 254 5.03 3.79 0.29
CA LEU A 254 4.96 5.04 1.03
C LEU A 254 6.29 5.80 0.98
N ALA A 255 6.24 7.10 0.70
CA ALA A 255 7.40 7.98 0.80
C ALA A 255 8.03 7.94 2.21
N TYR A 256 7.18 7.83 3.25
CA TYR A 256 7.61 7.65 4.64
C TYR A 256 8.60 6.48 4.80
N ASP A 257 8.34 5.33 4.16
CA ASP A 257 9.18 4.14 4.29
C ASP A 257 10.46 4.18 3.44
N ARG A 258 10.43 4.97 2.36
CA ARG A 258 11.55 5.20 1.45
C ARG A 258 12.54 6.25 1.95
N ARG A 259 12.25 6.94 3.06
CA ARG A 259 13.06 8.06 3.56
C ARG A 259 14.54 7.69 3.66
N PRO A 260 15.45 8.54 3.16
CA PRO A 260 16.89 8.26 3.19
C PRO A 260 17.49 8.40 4.60
N TYR A 261 16.86 9.20 5.46
CA TYR A 261 17.29 9.47 6.83
C TYR A 261 16.09 9.54 7.78
N GLU A 262 16.36 9.33 9.07
CA GLU A 262 15.34 9.42 10.11
C GLU A 262 15.06 10.88 10.50
N ILE A 263 13.81 11.17 10.85
CA ILE A 263 13.32 12.52 11.14
C ILE A 263 13.99 13.04 12.43
N LEU A 264 14.46 14.29 12.41
CA LEU A 264 14.94 14.98 13.60
C LEU A 264 13.75 15.41 14.46
N ALA A 265 13.76 15.01 15.73
CA ALA A 265 12.73 15.40 16.69
C ALA A 265 12.80 16.90 16.99
N SER A 266 11.75 17.65 16.63
CA SER A 266 11.51 19.02 17.13
C SER A 266 10.79 19.01 18.48
N LYS A 267 10.70 20.18 19.10
CA LYS A 267 9.88 20.42 20.29
C LYS A 267 8.92 21.56 20.02
N GLU A 268 7.73 21.53 20.63
CA GLU A 268 6.70 22.55 20.41
C GLU A 268 7.18 23.97 20.76
N GLU A 269 8.06 24.09 21.76
CA GLU A 269 8.60 25.38 22.22
C GLU A 269 9.58 26.00 21.23
N GLU A 270 9.96 25.31 20.16
CA GLU A 270 10.90 25.80 19.13
C GLU A 270 10.21 26.67 18.07
N PHE A 271 8.87 26.75 18.07
CA PHE A 271 8.09 27.44 17.05
C PHE A 271 7.40 28.71 17.58
N TRP A 272 7.34 29.75 16.73
CA TRP A 272 6.55 30.97 16.96
C TRP A 272 5.71 31.32 15.72
N PRO A 273 4.36 31.38 15.80
CA PRO A 273 3.53 30.98 16.95
C PRO A 273 3.77 29.51 17.33
N LYS A 274 3.38 29.12 18.56
CA LYS A 274 3.54 27.75 19.08
C LYS A 274 2.60 26.76 18.37
N ILE A 275 2.85 26.56 17.09
CA ILE A 275 2.15 25.63 16.22
C ILE A 275 3.16 24.54 15.86
N PRO A 276 2.79 23.25 15.96
CA PRO A 276 3.56 22.14 15.42
C PRO A 276 3.91 22.35 13.95
N MET A 277 5.21 22.38 13.62
CA MET A 277 5.68 22.49 12.24
C MET A 277 6.65 21.36 11.91
N MET A 278 6.62 20.94 10.64
CA MET A 278 7.62 20.07 10.04
C MET A 278 8.38 20.78 8.92
N LEU A 279 9.65 20.39 8.76
CA LEU A 279 10.49 20.81 7.65
C LEU A 279 10.50 19.73 6.58
N LEU A 280 10.06 20.07 5.38
CA LEU A 280 10.09 19.21 4.21
C LEU A 280 11.25 19.57 3.29
N GLU A 281 11.94 18.55 2.80
CA GLU A 281 12.78 18.59 1.61
C GLU A 281 11.95 18.11 0.42
N ILE A 282 11.82 18.96 -0.59
CA ILE A 282 11.04 18.70 -1.81
C ILE A 282 11.98 18.82 -3.00
N ASP A 283 12.27 17.69 -3.62
CA ASP A 283 13.12 17.60 -4.80
C ASP A 283 12.27 17.24 -6.03
N PRO A 284 12.01 18.21 -6.93
CA PRO A 284 11.20 17.97 -8.12
C PRO A 284 11.79 16.86 -8.97
N LEU A 285 10.91 15.98 -9.44
CA LEU A 285 11.28 14.94 -10.40
C LEU A 285 11.21 15.50 -11.82
N GLU A 286 12.22 15.20 -12.61
CA GLU A 286 12.15 15.39 -14.06
C GLU A 286 11.22 14.32 -14.64
N ARG A 287 9.93 14.62 -14.67
CA ARG A 287 8.89 13.80 -15.30
C ARG A 287 8.18 14.60 -16.37
N ASN A 288 7.98 13.94 -17.51
CA ASN A 288 7.30 14.52 -18.65
C ASN A 288 6.26 13.53 -19.16
N PHE A 289 5.00 13.88 -18.98
CA PHE A 289 3.85 13.16 -19.55
C PHE A 289 3.41 13.75 -20.91
N ALA A 290 4.28 14.54 -21.55
CA ALA A 290 4.09 14.96 -22.93
C ALA A 290 4.34 13.78 -23.88
N SER A 291 3.61 13.78 -24.99
CA SER A 291 3.74 12.83 -26.09
C SER A 291 3.62 13.57 -27.41
N ASP A 292 3.68 12.85 -28.54
CA ASP A 292 3.43 13.42 -29.87
C ASP A 292 2.03 14.06 -29.99
N ILE A 293 1.10 13.65 -29.13
CA ILE A 293 -0.31 14.09 -29.14
C ILE A 293 -0.69 14.92 -27.90
N THR A 294 0.18 15.05 -26.89
CA THR A 294 -0.11 15.81 -25.66
C THR A 294 1.03 16.75 -25.29
N THR A 295 0.68 18.00 -24.99
CA THR A 295 1.62 18.94 -24.36
C THR A 295 1.93 18.53 -22.92
N LYS A 296 2.98 19.11 -22.32
CA LYS A 296 3.36 18.84 -20.93
C LYS A 296 2.24 19.20 -19.95
N GLU A 297 1.57 20.32 -20.20
CA GLU A 297 0.47 20.84 -19.38
C GLU A 297 -0.76 19.92 -19.46
N GLN A 298 -1.12 19.50 -20.68
CA GLN A 298 -2.21 18.55 -20.91
C GLN A 298 -1.92 17.18 -20.28
N GLY A 299 -0.73 16.63 -20.50
CA GLY A 299 -0.31 15.36 -19.90
C GLY A 299 -0.37 15.41 -18.37
N SER A 300 0.05 16.53 -17.77
CA SER A 300 -0.03 16.74 -16.33
C SER A 300 -1.47 16.87 -15.82
N ALA A 301 -2.36 17.52 -16.58
CA ALA A 301 -3.78 17.63 -16.23
C ALA A 301 -4.49 16.27 -16.30
N ILE A 302 -4.22 15.48 -17.34
CA ILE A 302 -4.76 14.13 -17.52
C ILE A 302 -4.27 13.20 -16.41
N MET A 303 -2.98 13.26 -16.06
CA MET A 303 -2.42 12.53 -14.93
C MET A 303 -3.17 12.85 -13.62
N ARG A 304 -3.39 14.14 -13.33
CA ARG A 304 -4.16 14.55 -12.13
C ARG A 304 -5.59 14.02 -12.15
N GLY A 305 -6.25 14.06 -13.31
CA GLY A 305 -7.62 13.53 -13.47
C GLY A 305 -7.70 12.02 -13.24
N LEU A 306 -6.76 11.26 -13.81
CA LEU A 306 -6.66 9.81 -13.61
C LEU A 306 -6.39 9.47 -12.13
N VAL A 307 -5.40 10.11 -11.51
CA VAL A 307 -5.08 9.89 -10.10
C VAL A 307 -6.28 10.24 -9.22
N LYS A 308 -6.98 11.36 -9.48
CA LYS A 308 -8.19 11.73 -8.76
C LYS A 308 -9.27 10.66 -8.88
N GLY A 309 -9.55 10.18 -10.10
CA GLY A 309 -10.56 9.14 -10.33
C GLY A 309 -10.23 7.81 -9.65
N LEU A 310 -8.96 7.38 -9.71
CA LEU A 310 -8.50 6.18 -9.04
C LEU A 310 -8.62 6.31 -7.51
N PHE A 311 -8.09 7.37 -6.92
CA PHE A 311 -8.02 7.54 -5.48
C PHE A 311 -9.34 7.97 -4.83
N PHE A 312 -10.31 8.44 -5.62
CA PHE A 312 -11.71 8.51 -5.20
C PHE A 312 -12.24 7.11 -4.82
N HIS A 313 -11.85 6.09 -5.59
CA HIS A 313 -12.17 4.68 -5.34
C HIS A 313 -11.01 3.88 -4.72
N ARG A 314 -10.23 4.49 -3.81
CA ARG A 314 -8.96 3.93 -3.31
C ARG A 314 -9.03 2.50 -2.73
N ALA A 315 -10.18 2.10 -2.20
CA ALA A 315 -10.40 0.78 -1.59
C ALA A 315 -10.81 -0.32 -2.60
N LEU A 316 -11.18 0.05 -3.82
CA LEU A 316 -11.49 -0.91 -4.89
C LEU A 316 -10.20 -1.50 -5.47
N SER A 317 -10.35 -2.61 -6.20
CA SER A 317 -9.24 -3.08 -7.02
C SER A 317 -8.91 -2.05 -8.10
N VAL A 318 -7.66 -2.05 -8.58
CA VAL A 318 -7.23 -1.16 -9.67
C VAL A 318 -8.09 -1.38 -10.91
N TRP A 319 -8.46 -2.64 -11.18
CA TRP A 319 -9.35 -2.99 -12.28
C TRP A 319 -10.71 -2.29 -12.15
N GLU A 320 -11.41 -2.50 -11.02
CA GLU A 320 -12.73 -1.92 -10.78
C GLU A 320 -12.69 -0.38 -10.76
N ALA A 321 -11.65 0.21 -10.16
CA ALA A 321 -11.50 1.66 -10.10
C ALA A 321 -11.26 2.27 -11.50
N LEU A 322 -10.51 1.60 -12.37
CA LEU A 322 -10.34 2.03 -13.76
C LEU A 322 -11.66 2.00 -14.53
N ASP A 323 -12.47 0.95 -14.36
CA ASP A 323 -13.79 0.86 -15.02
C ASP A 323 -14.76 1.95 -14.53
N HIS A 324 -14.57 2.48 -13.32
CA HIS A 324 -15.28 3.68 -12.85
C HIS A 324 -14.77 4.98 -13.49
N VAL A 325 -13.47 5.07 -13.83
CA VAL A 325 -12.91 6.23 -14.54
C VAL A 325 -13.40 6.26 -15.98
N ALA A 326 -13.38 5.12 -16.66
CA ALA A 326 -13.85 4.98 -18.02
C ALA A 326 -14.26 3.52 -18.31
N PRO A 327 -15.41 3.28 -18.96
CA PRO A 327 -15.86 1.92 -19.26
C PRO A 327 -14.82 1.13 -20.08
N GLY A 328 -14.44 -0.06 -19.61
CA GLY A 328 -13.49 -0.94 -20.30
C GLY A 328 -12.02 -0.59 -20.05
N ALA A 329 -11.72 0.47 -19.29
CA ALA A 329 -10.36 0.83 -18.96
C ALA A 329 -9.65 -0.25 -18.13
N GLY A 330 -10.37 -1.00 -17.29
CA GLY A 330 -9.77 -2.07 -16.49
C GLY A 330 -9.07 -3.11 -17.37
N GLU A 331 -9.77 -3.61 -18.39
CA GLU A 331 -9.24 -4.63 -19.31
C GLU A 331 -8.07 -4.10 -20.14
N ASP A 332 -8.28 -2.97 -20.81
CA ASP A 332 -7.31 -2.39 -21.74
C ASP A 332 -6.02 -1.96 -21.03
N MET A 333 -6.12 -1.37 -19.83
CA MET A 333 -4.93 -0.94 -19.07
C MET A 333 -4.14 -2.13 -18.54
N TYR A 334 -4.80 -3.21 -18.14
CA TYR A 334 -4.10 -4.41 -17.74
C TYR A 334 -3.42 -5.09 -18.93
N GLU A 335 -3.99 -5.05 -20.14
CA GLU A 335 -3.28 -5.50 -21.34
C GLU A 335 -2.06 -4.61 -21.65
N ALA A 336 -2.22 -3.28 -21.57
CA ALA A 336 -1.17 -2.32 -21.87
C ALA A 336 -0.04 -2.28 -20.83
N VAL A 337 -0.32 -2.56 -19.55
CA VAL A 337 0.64 -2.49 -18.43
C VAL A 337 0.80 -3.88 -17.78
N PRO A 338 1.61 -4.78 -18.35
CA PRO A 338 1.80 -6.13 -17.83
C PRO A 338 2.40 -6.15 -16.41
N GLU A 339 3.09 -5.09 -15.99
CA GLU A 339 3.67 -4.96 -14.64
C GLU A 339 2.61 -4.92 -13.53
N LEU A 340 1.35 -4.59 -13.85
CA LEU A 340 0.24 -4.73 -12.91
C LEU A 340 0.03 -6.17 -12.47
N ARG A 341 0.50 -7.14 -13.26
CA ARG A 341 0.44 -8.58 -12.95
C ARG A 341 1.73 -9.15 -12.36
N ASP A 342 2.74 -8.32 -12.13
CA ASP A 342 4.04 -8.76 -11.59
C ASP A 342 4.24 -8.28 -10.14
N PRO A 343 4.19 -9.20 -9.15
CA PRO A 343 4.40 -8.83 -7.75
C PRO A 343 5.77 -8.26 -7.43
N ARG A 344 6.79 -8.56 -8.26
CA ARG A 344 8.14 -8.01 -8.10
C ARG A 344 8.20 -6.51 -8.34
N LEU A 345 7.21 -5.98 -9.07
CA LEU A 345 7.07 -4.56 -9.41
C LEU A 345 5.92 -3.89 -8.64
N GLY A 346 5.32 -4.61 -7.69
CA GLY A 346 4.21 -4.14 -6.85
C GLY A 346 2.81 -4.54 -7.34
N GLY A 347 2.72 -5.25 -8.48
CA GLY A 347 1.47 -5.77 -9.03
C GLY A 347 0.94 -7.01 -8.30
N ARG A 348 -0.11 -7.62 -8.86
CA ARG A 348 -0.69 -8.91 -8.42
C ARG A 348 -1.21 -9.68 -9.63
N LEU A 349 -1.03 -11.00 -9.65
CA LEU A 349 -1.43 -11.81 -10.80
C LEU A 349 -2.94 -11.72 -11.08
N ASP A 350 -3.76 -11.82 -10.03
CA ASP A 350 -5.20 -11.57 -10.10
C ASP A 350 -5.48 -10.06 -9.97
N PRO A 351 -6.13 -9.42 -10.96
CA PRO A 351 -6.47 -8.00 -10.92
C PRO A 351 -7.29 -7.57 -9.70
N LYS A 352 -8.08 -8.48 -9.11
CA LYS A 352 -8.94 -8.20 -7.95
C LYS A 352 -8.16 -8.04 -6.64
N ASP A 353 -6.91 -8.47 -6.64
CA ASP A 353 -6.07 -8.51 -5.45
C ASP A 353 -5.19 -7.26 -5.30
N LEU A 354 -5.01 -6.47 -6.35
CA LEU A 354 -4.28 -5.20 -6.29
C LEU A 354 -5.26 -4.04 -6.02
N LYS A 355 -5.16 -3.44 -4.82
CA LYS A 355 -5.95 -2.26 -4.44
C LYS A 355 -5.28 -0.96 -4.89
N VAL A 356 -6.08 0.06 -5.22
CA VAL A 356 -5.57 1.37 -5.66
C VAL A 356 -4.63 2.00 -4.64
N TYR A 357 -5.00 1.97 -3.35
CA TYR A 357 -4.14 2.51 -2.28
C TYR A 357 -2.76 1.85 -2.17
N ALA A 358 -2.56 0.69 -2.81
CA ALA A 358 -1.33 -0.08 -2.78
C ALA A 358 -0.50 0.05 -4.07
N LEU A 359 -0.92 0.91 -5.00
CA LEU A 359 -0.17 1.19 -6.22
C LEU A 359 1.15 1.90 -5.88
N SER A 360 2.25 1.36 -6.41
CA SER A 360 3.55 2.02 -6.34
C SER A 360 3.59 3.22 -7.30
N ARG A 361 4.48 4.17 -7.04
CA ARG A 361 4.72 5.30 -7.95
C ARG A 361 5.04 4.83 -9.38
N ALA A 362 5.90 3.82 -9.51
CA ALA A 362 6.32 3.31 -10.82
C ALA A 362 5.14 2.70 -11.62
N LEU A 363 4.21 2.01 -10.94
CA LEU A 363 3.01 1.49 -11.60
C LEU A 363 2.05 2.61 -12.00
N LEU A 364 1.88 3.64 -11.16
CA LEU A 364 1.09 4.82 -11.51
C LEU A 364 1.65 5.59 -12.70
N GLU A 365 2.98 5.72 -12.79
CA GLU A 365 3.65 6.33 -13.96
C GLU A 365 3.32 5.55 -15.23
N LYS A 366 3.45 4.22 -15.21
CA LYS A 366 3.13 3.35 -16.37
C LYS A 366 1.66 3.39 -16.75
N LEU A 367 0.77 3.34 -15.75
CA LEU A 367 -0.67 3.50 -15.95
C LEU A 367 -1.02 4.85 -16.57
N THR A 368 -0.37 5.92 -16.12
CA THR A 368 -0.60 7.26 -16.66
C THR A 368 -0.19 7.33 -18.13
N VAL A 369 0.96 6.76 -18.49
CA VAL A 369 1.42 6.71 -19.89
C VAL A 369 0.46 5.87 -20.75
N ALA A 370 0.06 4.68 -20.29
CA ALA A 370 -0.88 3.83 -21.00
C ALA A 370 -2.24 4.51 -21.20
N TYR A 371 -2.76 5.19 -20.17
CA TYR A 371 -4.01 5.94 -20.24
C TYR A 371 -3.89 7.16 -21.17
N LEU A 372 -2.71 7.78 -21.26
CA LEU A 372 -2.47 8.89 -22.19
C LEU A 372 -2.55 8.45 -23.66
N GLU A 373 -2.06 7.25 -23.95
CA GLU A 373 -2.04 6.63 -25.28
C GLU A 373 -3.33 5.89 -25.63
N TRP A 374 -4.24 5.71 -24.65
CA TRP A 374 -5.46 4.94 -24.82
C TRP A 374 -6.47 5.63 -25.74
N PRO A 375 -6.85 5.02 -26.88
CA PRO A 375 -7.70 5.67 -27.88
C PRO A 375 -9.14 5.92 -27.40
N PHE A 376 -9.62 5.15 -26.42
CA PHE A 376 -10.97 5.26 -25.87
C PHE A 376 -11.04 6.13 -24.61
N ARG A 377 -9.94 6.83 -24.26
CA ARG A 377 -9.94 7.75 -23.14
C ARG A 377 -11.06 8.79 -23.29
N PRO A 378 -11.86 9.04 -22.24
CA PRO A 378 -12.82 10.14 -22.24
C PRO A 378 -12.15 11.45 -22.63
N SER A 379 -12.87 12.26 -23.40
CA SER A 379 -12.44 13.61 -23.74
C SER A 379 -12.32 14.47 -22.48
N ASP A 380 -11.51 15.53 -22.54
CA ASP A 380 -11.36 16.47 -21.41
C ASP A 380 -12.72 17.04 -20.95
N PHE A 381 -13.65 17.21 -21.89
CA PHE A 381 -15.02 17.65 -21.59
C PHE A 381 -15.82 16.61 -20.81
N GLU A 382 -15.74 15.33 -21.18
CA GLU A 382 -16.40 14.25 -20.45
C GLU A 382 -15.80 14.08 -19.06
N MET A 383 -14.46 14.14 -18.94
CA MET A 383 -13.79 14.12 -17.63
C MET A 383 -14.20 15.29 -16.74
N MET A 384 -14.44 16.47 -17.32
CA MET A 384 -14.94 17.64 -16.60
C MET A 384 -16.40 17.44 -16.14
N GLN A 385 -17.26 16.85 -16.96
CA GLN A 385 -18.63 16.50 -16.56
C GLN A 385 -18.66 15.47 -15.43
N MET A 386 -17.67 14.57 -15.39
CA MET A 386 -17.49 13.58 -14.32
C MET A 386 -16.86 14.17 -13.04
N GLY A 387 -16.52 15.47 -13.03
CA GLY A 387 -15.87 16.13 -11.89
C GLY A 387 -14.41 15.71 -11.64
N LEU A 388 -13.81 14.99 -12.60
CA LEU A 388 -12.43 14.48 -12.48
C LEU A 388 -11.38 15.53 -12.87
N VAL A 389 -11.76 16.56 -13.63
CA VAL A 389 -10.90 17.68 -14.01
C VAL A 389 -11.61 19.00 -13.66
N SER A 390 -10.90 19.91 -12.99
CA SER A 390 -11.45 21.24 -12.68
C SER A 390 -11.40 22.16 -13.92
N PRO A 391 -12.44 22.98 -14.18
CA PRO A 391 -12.43 23.99 -15.24
C PRO A 391 -11.20 24.92 -15.20
N ALA A 392 -10.63 25.10 -14.01
CA ALA A 392 -9.54 26.04 -13.80
C ALA A 392 -8.16 25.49 -14.23
N ALA A 393 -8.03 24.17 -14.47
CA ALA A 393 -6.80 23.55 -14.96
C ALA A 393 -6.44 24.00 -16.40
N GLY A 394 -7.44 24.41 -17.21
CA GLY A 394 -7.23 25.01 -18.53
C GLY A 394 -6.90 26.51 -18.49
N LEU A 395 -7.00 27.16 -17.33
CA LEU A 395 -6.88 28.62 -17.17
C LEU A 395 -5.84 29.07 -16.13
N GLY A 396 -5.09 28.15 -15.52
CA GLY A 396 -3.94 28.49 -14.66
C GLY A 396 -4.31 29.16 -13.33
N MET A 397 -5.49 28.90 -12.77
CA MET A 397 -5.92 29.45 -11.48
C MET A 397 -6.37 28.31 -10.55
N GLU A 398 -5.53 27.84 -9.63
CA GLU A 398 -5.96 26.91 -8.56
C GLU A 398 -6.07 27.65 -7.22
N GLY A 399 -7.24 27.53 -6.58
CA GLY A 399 -7.49 27.88 -5.18
C GLY A 399 -8.33 26.78 -4.54
N GLY A 400 -7.77 26.09 -3.56
CA GLY A 400 -8.34 24.87 -2.96
C GLY A 400 -9.50 25.15 -2.00
N LYS A 401 -10.70 24.74 -2.40
CA LYS A 401 -11.88 24.73 -1.51
C LYS A 401 -12.78 23.50 -1.64
N ASP A 402 -12.52 22.56 -2.54
CA ASP A 402 -13.51 21.55 -2.89
C ASP A 402 -13.48 20.27 -2.02
N GLU A 403 -12.55 20.13 -1.08
CA GLU A 403 -12.42 18.90 -0.27
C GLU A 403 -13.25 18.88 1.03
N GLU A 404 -13.71 20.03 1.55
CA GLU A 404 -14.42 20.09 2.85
C GLU A 404 -15.94 19.83 2.77
N GLU A 405 -16.58 19.95 1.61
CA GLU A 405 -18.06 19.91 1.52
C GLU A 405 -18.67 18.49 1.44
N MET A 406 -17.88 17.45 1.18
CA MET A 406 -18.44 16.12 0.84
C MET A 406 -18.39 15.06 1.95
N ASP A 407 -17.55 15.21 2.97
CA ASP A 407 -17.54 14.32 4.15
C ASP A 407 -18.77 14.52 5.06
N MET A 408 -19.58 15.56 4.80
CA MET A 408 -20.79 15.87 5.57
C MET A 408 -22.05 15.14 5.08
N ILE A 409 -22.00 14.37 3.99
CA ILE A 409 -23.20 13.79 3.37
C ILE A 409 -23.60 12.42 3.97
N GLU A 410 -22.73 11.73 4.71
CA GLU A 410 -23.08 10.42 5.32
C GLU A 410 -23.77 10.50 6.70
N GLU A 411 -23.91 11.67 7.34
CA GLU A 411 -24.50 11.79 8.70
C GLU A 411 -25.94 12.32 8.74
N GLY A 412 -26.69 12.22 7.65
CA GLY A 412 -27.99 12.87 7.52
C GLY A 412 -29.17 11.97 7.18
N GLU A 413 -29.45 10.88 7.91
CA GLU A 413 -30.81 10.29 7.91
C GLU A 413 -31.01 9.29 9.07
N GLU A 414 -31.39 9.79 10.25
CA GLU A 414 -32.27 9.06 11.18
C GLU A 414 -32.88 10.05 12.20
N LYS A 415 -34.00 10.66 11.81
CA LYS A 415 -35.04 11.16 12.71
C LYS A 415 -36.39 11.03 12.02
N ASP A 416 -37.14 10.01 12.43
CA ASP A 416 -38.48 10.16 13.02
C ASP A 416 -38.93 8.86 13.69
#